data_AF-A0AA39Z3K1-F1
#
_entry.id   AF-A0AA39Z3K1-F1
#
_cell.length_a   1.000
_cell.length_b   1.000
_cell.length_c   1.000
_cell.angle_alpha   90.00
_cell.angle_beta   90.00
_cell.angle_gamma   90.00
#
_symmetry.space_group_name_H-M   'P 1'
#
loop_
_entity.id
_entity.type
_entity.pdbx_description
1 polymer ?
#
loop_
_entity_poly.entity_id
_entity_poly.type
_entity_poly.pdbx_seq_one_letter_code
_entity_poly.pdbx_strand_id
1 'polypeptide(L)'
;MTVTELALLRLKSGASFDDPTLRANLQKAKKAMEDFTRLPFHYFVQIEDPSYFYIVGSWPSAKQHFEEWIPSPANQEVLELLKDQINVEFMFHLDVESACLPLDAPVVAIARHFIASDKRTSFSKVFSAAKHTVENFTAPKKVAGGWRVEKEAEEKEEWVLFTGWDGVAQHGEFGRSASFQEYVKIKEFVSGSQNSRRRSFLPNTNWKRRVLTSPAPGPSRSFPCSLSAAKMNSTTAAFANPAPADTYWAQFEEVSKYNVSLNYFERLWLAWYTYMNNDVLATGIMSFVMHEAVYFGRSLPWIFIDAIPFFNKYKIQAAKIPTAKEQWQCAALVLLSHFTVELPQIWLFHPMAQFFGLETSVPFPSPLKMAYQIAIFFVLEDTWHYWTHRAMHVFPFLYKNIHKIHHHYSAPFGLAAEYASPIEVLVLGLGTVGSPILYCAITKDLHILTMYVWIVARLFQAIDAHSGYEFPWSLHHFLPFWAGADHHDTHHERFIGNYASSFRWWDYVLDTESGPEAAKRRRERRLAKAKKAQ
;
A
#
# COMPACT_ATOMS: atom_id res chain seq x y z
N MET A 1 -37.18 -16.63 -10.65
CA MET A 1 -36.05 -16.79 -11.58
C MET A 1 -34.97 -17.52 -10.79
N THR A 2 -34.36 -18.54 -11.37
CA THR A 2 -33.24 -19.25 -10.76
C THR A 2 -32.10 -18.27 -10.49
N VAL A 3 -31.48 -18.36 -9.32
CA VAL A 3 -30.33 -17.54 -8.94
C VAL A 3 -29.10 -18.41 -8.74
N THR A 4 -27.92 -17.86 -9.02
CA THR A 4 -26.65 -18.52 -8.71
C THR A 4 -26.17 -18.07 -7.35
N GLU A 5 -25.94 -19.01 -6.43
CA GLU A 5 -25.22 -18.73 -5.19
C GLU A 5 -23.74 -18.55 -5.46
N LEU A 6 -23.13 -17.56 -4.80
CA LEU A 6 -21.70 -17.47 -4.61
C LEU A 6 -21.38 -17.42 -3.11
N ALA A 7 -20.87 -18.53 -2.58
CA ALA A 7 -20.34 -18.58 -1.21
C ALA A 7 -18.82 -18.69 -1.24
N LEU A 8 -18.15 -18.01 -0.30
CA LEU A 8 -16.75 -18.22 0.04
C LEU A 8 -16.68 -18.89 1.42
N LEU A 9 -15.89 -19.95 1.50
CA LEU A 9 -15.63 -20.71 2.71
C LEU A 9 -14.13 -20.91 2.89
N ARG A 10 -13.71 -21.06 4.14
CA ARG A 10 -12.32 -21.28 4.54
C ARG A 10 -12.18 -22.57 5.31
N LEU A 11 -11.14 -23.34 5.06
CA LEU A 11 -10.77 -24.49 5.88
C LEU A 11 -10.29 -24.04 7.26
N LYS A 12 -10.72 -24.74 8.31
CA LYS A 12 -10.19 -24.54 9.68
C LYS A 12 -8.77 -25.10 9.79
N SER A 13 -8.00 -24.57 10.74
CA SER A 13 -6.61 -24.98 10.97
C SER A 13 -6.50 -26.51 11.14
N GLY A 14 -5.69 -27.15 10.30
CA GLY A 14 -5.49 -28.61 10.27
C GLY A 14 -6.39 -29.36 9.28
N ALA A 15 -7.45 -28.77 8.73
CA ALA A 15 -8.21 -29.34 7.64
C ALA A 15 -7.47 -29.15 6.29
N SER A 16 -7.51 -30.16 5.43
CA SER A 16 -6.86 -30.13 4.10
C SER A 16 -7.71 -30.89 3.08
N PHE A 17 -7.73 -30.41 1.84
CA PHE A 17 -8.38 -31.09 0.72
C PHE A 17 -7.80 -32.48 0.39
N ASP A 18 -6.62 -32.82 0.90
CA ASP A 18 -6.06 -34.17 0.79
C ASP A 18 -6.71 -35.15 1.81
N ASP A 19 -7.35 -34.67 2.88
CA ASP A 19 -8.08 -35.52 3.82
C ASP A 19 -9.26 -36.22 3.11
N PRO A 20 -9.35 -37.56 3.12
CA PRO A 20 -10.50 -38.27 2.60
C PRO A 20 -11.79 -37.96 3.40
N THR A 21 -11.69 -37.62 4.68
CA THR A 21 -12.84 -37.34 5.56
C THR A 21 -13.51 -36.04 5.15
N LEU A 22 -12.75 -34.94 5.07
CA LEU A 22 -13.24 -33.66 4.54
C LEU A 22 -13.88 -33.82 3.16
N ARG A 23 -13.21 -34.54 2.23
CA ARG A 23 -13.75 -34.77 0.88
C ARG A 23 -15.07 -35.53 0.90
N ALA A 24 -15.21 -36.57 1.72
CA ALA A 24 -16.46 -37.30 1.89
C ALA A 24 -17.57 -36.43 2.50
N ASN A 25 -17.23 -35.56 3.45
CA ASN A 25 -18.18 -34.65 4.09
C ASN A 25 -18.66 -33.56 3.13
N LEU A 26 -17.75 -32.96 2.35
CA LEU A 26 -18.09 -32.02 1.27
C LEU A 26 -18.93 -32.69 0.17
N GLN A 27 -18.65 -33.95 -0.17
CA GLN A 27 -19.50 -34.71 -1.12
C GLN A 27 -20.91 -34.96 -0.58
N LYS A 28 -21.07 -35.25 0.73
CA LYS A 28 -22.38 -35.35 1.38
C LYS A 28 -23.12 -34.01 1.37
N ALA A 29 -22.44 -32.92 1.72
CA ALA A 29 -23.00 -31.57 1.70
C ALA A 29 -23.49 -31.18 0.31
N LYS A 30 -22.64 -31.35 -0.71
CA LYS A 30 -23.00 -31.17 -2.12
C LYS A 30 -24.22 -32.01 -2.50
N LYS A 31 -24.21 -33.31 -2.19
CA LYS A 31 -25.33 -34.21 -2.51
C LYS A 31 -26.63 -33.76 -1.84
N ALA A 32 -26.59 -33.31 -0.58
CA ALA A 32 -27.78 -32.84 0.13
C ALA A 32 -28.38 -31.58 -0.53
N MET A 33 -27.54 -30.62 -0.95
CA MET A 33 -27.99 -29.44 -1.71
C MET A 33 -28.56 -29.82 -3.10
N GLU A 34 -27.90 -30.72 -3.83
CA GLU A 34 -28.35 -31.20 -5.15
C GLU A 34 -29.64 -32.04 -5.05
N ASP A 35 -29.82 -32.83 -3.98
CA ASP A 35 -31.04 -33.61 -3.74
C ASP A 35 -32.23 -32.72 -3.32
N PHE A 36 -31.97 -31.62 -2.59
CA PHE A 36 -32.99 -30.66 -2.19
C PHE A 36 -33.44 -29.79 -3.38
N THR A 37 -32.50 -29.21 -4.11
CA THR A 37 -32.77 -28.25 -5.20
C THR A 37 -33.08 -28.90 -6.56
N ARG A 38 -32.57 -30.11 -6.81
CA ARG A 38 -32.47 -30.74 -8.14
C ARG A 38 -31.65 -29.93 -9.15
N LEU A 39 -30.78 -29.03 -8.66
CA LEU A 39 -29.89 -28.18 -9.45
C LEU A 39 -28.41 -28.43 -9.11
N PRO A 40 -27.45 -28.12 -10.01
CA PRO A 40 -26.04 -28.50 -9.83
C PRO A 40 -25.26 -27.55 -8.91
N PHE A 41 -24.34 -28.10 -8.12
CA PHE A 41 -23.45 -27.34 -7.24
C PHE A 41 -21.97 -27.59 -7.59
N HIS A 42 -21.14 -26.55 -7.58
CA HIS A 42 -19.74 -26.65 -7.99
C HIS A 42 -18.81 -26.15 -6.87
N TYR A 43 -17.71 -26.87 -6.64
CA TYR A 43 -16.65 -26.44 -5.72
C TYR A 43 -15.38 -26.06 -6.47
N PHE A 44 -14.89 -24.85 -6.20
CA PHE A 44 -13.65 -24.32 -6.76
C PHE A 44 -12.69 -23.94 -5.64
N VAL A 45 -11.45 -24.42 -5.69
CA VAL A 45 -10.41 -24.04 -4.73
C VAL A 45 -9.67 -22.81 -5.25
N GLN A 46 -9.28 -21.91 -4.34
CA GLN A 46 -8.52 -20.73 -4.69
C GLN A 46 -7.07 -21.06 -5.03
N ILE A 47 -6.57 -20.46 -6.11
CA ILE A 47 -5.21 -20.71 -6.59
C ILE A 47 -4.21 -19.90 -5.77
N GLU A 48 -4.57 -18.68 -5.36
CA GLU A 48 -3.72 -17.83 -4.53
C GLU A 48 -3.60 -18.28 -3.06
N ASP A 49 -4.63 -18.94 -2.52
CA ASP A 49 -4.69 -19.45 -1.14
C ASP A 49 -5.60 -20.70 -1.10
N PRO A 50 -5.05 -21.92 -1.15
CA PRO A 50 -5.84 -23.15 -1.15
C PRO A 50 -6.63 -23.42 0.14
N SER A 51 -6.50 -22.62 1.20
CA SER A 51 -7.38 -22.72 2.37
C SER A 51 -8.78 -22.18 2.09
N TYR A 52 -8.96 -21.36 1.04
CA TYR A 52 -10.26 -20.85 0.62
C TYR A 52 -10.83 -21.64 -0.58
N PHE A 53 -12.14 -21.87 -0.53
CA PHE A 53 -12.90 -22.46 -1.63
C PHE A 53 -14.27 -21.81 -1.79
N TYR A 54 -14.82 -21.94 -2.99
CA TYR A 54 -16.09 -21.37 -3.37
C TYR A 54 -17.12 -22.45 -3.63
N ILE A 55 -18.36 -22.16 -3.24
CA ILE A 55 -19.54 -22.83 -3.75
C ILE A 55 -20.14 -21.93 -4.83
N VAL A 56 -20.30 -22.48 -6.03
CA VAL A 56 -21.14 -21.89 -7.08
C VAL A 56 -22.36 -22.80 -7.22
N GLY A 57 -23.41 -22.44 -6.50
CA GLY A 57 -24.65 -23.21 -6.36
C GLY A 57 -25.77 -22.67 -7.24
N SER A 58 -26.89 -23.39 -7.33
CA SER A 58 -28.05 -22.94 -8.10
C SER A 58 -29.32 -23.19 -7.31
N TRP A 59 -30.12 -22.12 -7.12
CA TRP A 59 -31.33 -22.13 -6.32
C TRP A 59 -32.52 -21.65 -7.15
N PRO A 60 -33.70 -22.30 -7.09
CA PRO A 60 -34.92 -21.82 -7.74
C PRO A 60 -35.32 -20.39 -7.32
N SER A 61 -34.95 -19.98 -6.10
CA SER A 61 -34.92 -18.58 -5.66
C SER A 61 -34.03 -18.40 -4.42
N ALA A 62 -33.56 -17.18 -4.18
CA ALA A 62 -32.86 -16.81 -2.93
C ALA A 62 -33.74 -17.07 -1.69
N LYS A 63 -35.06 -16.88 -1.82
CA LYS A 63 -36.05 -17.17 -0.77
C LYS A 63 -35.98 -18.63 -0.34
N GLN A 64 -36.00 -19.57 -1.29
CA GLN A 64 -35.91 -21.00 -0.98
C GLN A 64 -34.57 -21.35 -0.31
N HIS A 65 -33.47 -20.70 -0.67
CA HIS A 65 -32.21 -20.89 0.06
C HIS A 65 -32.36 -20.44 1.53
N PHE A 66 -32.69 -19.18 1.78
CA PHE A 66 -32.69 -18.61 3.13
C PHE A 66 -33.83 -19.12 4.03
N GLU A 67 -35.04 -19.29 3.50
CA GLU A 67 -36.24 -19.63 4.31
C GLU A 67 -36.56 -21.13 4.35
N GLU A 68 -36.11 -21.92 3.37
CA GLU A 68 -36.43 -23.35 3.31
C GLU A 68 -35.19 -24.23 3.56
N TRP A 69 -34.08 -24.01 2.84
CA TRP A 69 -32.87 -24.83 2.99
C TRP A 69 -32.13 -24.57 4.29
N ILE A 70 -31.76 -23.32 4.60
CA ILE A 70 -30.93 -23.01 5.78
C ILE A 70 -31.52 -23.57 7.09
N PRO A 71 -32.83 -23.39 7.40
CA PRO A 71 -33.44 -23.96 8.60
C PRO A 71 -33.80 -25.45 8.47
N SER A 72 -33.62 -26.09 7.31
CA SER A 72 -33.98 -27.50 7.12
C SER A 72 -33.11 -28.43 7.98
N PRO A 73 -33.67 -29.56 8.47
CA PRO A 73 -32.88 -30.58 9.18
C PRO A 73 -31.67 -31.08 8.36
N ALA A 74 -31.84 -31.23 7.04
CA ALA A 74 -30.77 -31.66 6.15
C ALA A 74 -29.58 -30.68 6.12
N ASN A 75 -29.84 -29.37 6.12
CA ASN A 75 -28.76 -28.39 6.23
C ASN A 75 -28.14 -28.35 7.63
N GLN A 76 -28.94 -28.50 8.70
CA GLN A 76 -28.41 -28.54 10.06
C GLN A 76 -27.48 -29.76 10.28
N GLU A 77 -27.80 -30.93 9.70
CA GLU A 77 -26.90 -32.09 9.66
C GLU A 77 -25.60 -31.79 8.89
N VAL A 78 -25.68 -31.08 7.77
CA VAL A 78 -24.51 -30.67 6.97
C VAL A 78 -23.62 -29.68 7.73
N LEU A 79 -24.21 -28.70 8.41
CA LEU A 79 -23.50 -27.73 9.25
C LEU A 79 -22.80 -28.44 10.42
N GLU A 80 -23.50 -29.30 11.15
CA GLU A 80 -22.93 -30.10 12.25
C GLU A 80 -21.80 -31.03 11.77
N LEU A 81 -21.95 -31.65 10.60
CA LEU A 81 -20.94 -32.50 9.98
C LEU A 81 -19.64 -31.76 9.62
N LEU A 82 -19.73 -30.48 9.25
CA LEU A 82 -18.61 -29.67 8.75
C LEU A 82 -18.12 -28.60 9.75
N LYS A 83 -18.78 -28.45 10.91
CA LYS A 83 -18.52 -27.38 11.89
C LYS A 83 -17.06 -27.25 12.33
N ASP A 84 -16.34 -28.36 12.43
CA ASP A 84 -14.94 -28.39 12.89
C ASP A 84 -13.93 -28.35 11.74
N GLN A 85 -14.41 -28.33 10.50
CA GLN A 85 -13.61 -28.41 9.28
C GLN A 85 -13.60 -27.10 8.46
N ILE A 86 -14.69 -26.33 8.47
CA ILE A 86 -14.83 -25.12 7.64
C ILE A 86 -15.47 -23.94 8.40
N ASN A 87 -15.23 -22.73 7.90
CA ASN A 87 -15.96 -21.50 8.21
C ASN A 87 -16.62 -20.97 6.93
N VAL A 88 -17.78 -20.32 7.05
CA VAL A 88 -18.39 -19.52 5.97
C VAL A 88 -17.92 -18.08 6.14
N GLU A 89 -17.35 -17.50 5.09
CA GLU A 89 -16.80 -16.13 5.08
C GLU A 89 -17.84 -15.14 4.54
N PHE A 90 -18.48 -15.49 3.42
CA PHE A 90 -19.67 -14.80 2.91
C PHE A 90 -20.49 -15.72 2.01
N MET A 91 -21.76 -15.35 1.79
CA MET A 91 -22.67 -16.02 0.88
C MET A 91 -23.73 -15.04 0.39
N PHE A 92 -23.98 -15.00 -0.93
CA PHE A 92 -25.04 -14.21 -1.56
C PHE A 92 -25.44 -14.80 -2.92
N HIS A 93 -26.49 -14.29 -3.53
CA HIS A 93 -27.00 -14.74 -4.82
C HIS A 93 -26.78 -13.71 -5.93
N LEU A 94 -26.74 -14.21 -7.17
CA LEU A 94 -26.55 -13.45 -8.41
C LEU A 94 -27.74 -13.65 -9.36
N ASP A 95 -28.13 -12.60 -10.09
CA ASP A 95 -29.19 -12.62 -11.11
C ASP A 95 -28.77 -13.28 -12.46
N VAL A 96 -27.89 -14.28 -12.39
CA VAL A 96 -27.38 -15.04 -13.53
C VAL A 96 -27.61 -16.55 -13.33
N GLU A 97 -27.92 -17.27 -14.40
CA GLU A 97 -28.00 -18.73 -14.39
C GLU A 97 -26.61 -19.37 -14.49
N SER A 98 -26.34 -20.38 -13.67
CA SER A 98 -25.04 -21.08 -13.62
C SER A 98 -24.65 -21.73 -14.95
N ALA A 99 -25.63 -22.11 -15.78
CA ALA A 99 -25.42 -22.63 -17.14
C ALA A 99 -24.75 -21.63 -18.09
N CYS A 100 -24.86 -20.31 -17.82
CA CYS A 100 -24.18 -19.26 -18.56
C CYS A 100 -22.73 -19.05 -18.13
N LEU A 101 -22.35 -19.52 -16.93
CA LEU A 101 -21.02 -19.33 -16.36
C LEU A 101 -20.00 -20.38 -16.91
N PRO A 102 -18.71 -20.05 -16.97
CA PRO A 102 -17.64 -20.94 -17.45
C PRO A 102 -17.19 -21.98 -16.41
N LEU A 103 -18.14 -22.67 -15.75
CA LEU A 103 -17.84 -23.56 -14.61
C LEU A 103 -17.08 -24.84 -14.99
N ASP A 104 -16.99 -25.14 -16.29
CA ASP A 104 -16.24 -26.22 -16.91
C ASP A 104 -14.79 -25.82 -17.31
N ALA A 105 -14.42 -24.55 -17.15
CA ALA A 105 -13.07 -24.09 -17.49
C ALA A 105 -12.00 -24.61 -16.51
N PRO A 106 -10.78 -24.95 -17.00
CA PRO A 106 -9.66 -25.37 -16.14
C PRO A 106 -9.34 -24.37 -15.03
N VAL A 107 -9.41 -23.07 -15.34
CA VAL A 107 -9.31 -21.95 -14.40
C VAL A 107 -10.51 -21.02 -14.60
N VAL A 108 -11.13 -20.59 -13.51
CA VAL A 108 -12.20 -19.59 -13.51
C VAL A 108 -11.72 -18.39 -12.70
N ALA A 109 -11.65 -17.21 -13.30
CA ALA A 109 -11.42 -15.99 -12.54
C ALA A 109 -12.75 -15.34 -12.18
N ILE A 110 -12.88 -14.98 -10.90
CA ILE A 110 -14.07 -14.36 -10.31
C ILE A 110 -13.67 -12.95 -9.87
N ALA A 111 -14.32 -11.95 -10.46
CA ALA A 111 -14.04 -10.54 -10.22
C ALA A 111 -15.29 -9.83 -9.69
N ARG A 112 -15.22 -9.31 -8.46
CA ARG A 112 -16.29 -8.58 -7.78
C ARG A 112 -16.07 -7.09 -7.99
N HIS A 113 -17.05 -6.41 -8.58
CA HIS A 113 -17.01 -5.00 -8.91
C HIS A 113 -18.07 -4.25 -8.08
N PHE A 114 -17.62 -3.31 -7.24
CA PHE A 114 -18.50 -2.46 -6.46
C PHE A 114 -18.78 -1.16 -7.22
N ILE A 115 -20.07 -0.85 -7.41
CA ILE A 115 -20.55 0.15 -8.36
C ILE A 115 -21.61 1.01 -7.64
N ALA A 116 -21.58 2.33 -7.84
CA ALA A 116 -22.62 3.21 -7.29
C ALA A 116 -23.96 2.97 -8.01
N SER A 117 -25.09 2.99 -7.29
CA SER A 117 -26.41 2.65 -7.84
C SER A 117 -26.80 3.47 -9.08
N ASP A 118 -26.39 4.73 -9.17
CA ASP A 118 -26.63 5.60 -10.33
C ASP A 118 -25.84 5.20 -11.60
N LYS A 119 -24.78 4.40 -11.45
CA LYS A 119 -23.92 3.93 -12.56
C LYS A 119 -24.30 2.57 -13.13
N ARG A 120 -25.21 1.80 -12.50
CA ARG A 120 -25.59 0.42 -12.90
C ARG A 120 -25.90 0.27 -14.40
N THR A 121 -26.69 1.18 -14.97
CA THR A 121 -27.06 1.18 -16.39
C THR A 121 -25.88 1.49 -17.31
N SER A 122 -25.07 2.49 -16.95
CA SER A 122 -23.89 2.89 -17.71
C SER A 122 -22.81 1.81 -17.71
N PHE A 123 -22.53 1.21 -16.55
CA PHE A 123 -21.64 0.06 -16.43
C PHE A 123 -22.12 -1.12 -17.29
N SER A 124 -23.40 -1.50 -17.20
CA SER A 124 -23.98 -2.59 -18.00
C SER A 124 -23.74 -2.38 -19.50
N LYS A 125 -23.91 -1.15 -19.99
CA LYS A 125 -23.68 -0.78 -21.40
C LYS A 125 -22.20 -0.88 -21.78
N VAL A 126 -21.29 -0.32 -20.97
CA VAL A 126 -19.84 -0.34 -21.27
C VAL A 126 -19.27 -1.75 -21.17
N PHE A 127 -19.65 -2.52 -20.15
CA PHE A 127 -19.27 -3.93 -20.03
C PHE A 127 -19.77 -4.74 -21.23
N SER A 128 -21.04 -4.58 -21.63
CA SER A 128 -21.59 -5.31 -22.79
C SER A 128 -20.84 -4.97 -24.09
N ALA A 129 -20.45 -3.71 -24.29
CA ALA A 129 -19.64 -3.32 -25.44
C ALA A 129 -18.21 -3.90 -25.38
N ALA A 130 -17.57 -3.91 -24.20
CA ALA A 130 -16.20 -4.41 -24.03
C ALA A 130 -16.10 -5.94 -23.91
N LYS A 131 -17.19 -6.66 -23.59
CA LYS A 131 -17.23 -8.10 -23.29
C LYS A 131 -16.51 -8.97 -24.34
N HIS A 132 -16.72 -8.63 -25.61
CA HIS A 132 -16.14 -9.34 -26.75
C HIS A 132 -14.61 -9.41 -26.72
N THR A 133 -13.93 -8.43 -26.09
CA THR A 133 -12.46 -8.42 -25.97
C THR A 133 -11.94 -9.58 -25.13
N VAL A 134 -12.68 -9.97 -24.08
CA VAL A 134 -12.37 -11.13 -23.23
C VAL A 134 -12.79 -12.39 -23.96
N GLU A 135 -14.03 -12.44 -24.48
CA GLU A 135 -14.57 -13.63 -25.16
C GLU A 135 -13.71 -14.09 -26.33
N ASN A 136 -13.20 -13.15 -27.14
CA ASN A 136 -12.29 -13.45 -28.25
C ASN A 136 -10.92 -13.96 -27.77
N PHE A 137 -10.44 -13.51 -26.61
CA PHE A 137 -9.15 -13.93 -26.04
C PHE A 137 -9.25 -15.28 -25.33
N THR A 138 -10.39 -15.58 -24.71
CA THR A 138 -10.63 -16.82 -23.96
C THR A 138 -11.38 -17.88 -24.77
N ALA A 139 -11.70 -17.64 -26.04
CA ALA A 139 -12.47 -18.55 -26.88
C ALA A 139 -11.86 -19.97 -26.87
N PRO A 140 -12.67 -21.04 -26.67
CA PRO A 140 -14.13 -21.07 -26.65
C PRO A 140 -14.78 -20.93 -25.24
N LYS A 141 -14.03 -20.49 -24.21
CA LYS A 141 -14.56 -20.35 -22.84
C LYS A 141 -15.58 -19.22 -22.75
N LYS A 142 -16.65 -19.45 -21.98
CA LYS A 142 -17.70 -18.46 -21.71
C LYS A 142 -17.18 -17.29 -20.86
N VAL A 143 -17.83 -16.14 -21.03
CA VAL A 143 -17.71 -14.98 -20.15
C VAL A 143 -19.13 -14.56 -19.77
N ALA A 144 -19.42 -14.48 -18.47
CA ALA A 144 -20.74 -14.15 -17.96
C ALA A 144 -20.67 -13.65 -16.52
N GLY A 145 -21.67 -12.89 -16.09
CA GLY A 145 -21.75 -12.35 -14.73
C GLY A 145 -23.19 -12.04 -14.35
N GLY A 146 -23.40 -11.64 -13.09
CA GLY A 146 -24.69 -11.25 -12.55
C GLY A 146 -24.53 -10.15 -11.48
N TRP A 147 -25.60 -9.39 -11.27
CA TRP A 147 -25.75 -8.48 -10.14
C TRP A 147 -26.12 -9.27 -8.90
N ARG A 148 -25.60 -8.84 -7.76
CA ARG A 148 -25.99 -9.38 -6.46
C ARG A 148 -27.46 -9.07 -6.17
N VAL A 149 -28.18 -10.08 -5.70
CA VAL A 149 -29.62 -10.00 -5.39
C VAL A 149 -29.83 -9.33 -4.02
N GLU A 150 -29.06 -9.72 -3.01
CA GLU A 150 -29.11 -9.14 -1.67
C GLU A 150 -28.21 -7.91 -1.56
N LYS A 151 -28.80 -6.70 -1.61
CA LYS A 151 -28.04 -5.45 -1.44
C LYS A 151 -27.49 -5.30 -0.02
N GLU A 152 -26.22 -4.90 0.10
CA GLU A 152 -25.62 -4.51 1.40
C GLU A 152 -25.99 -3.08 1.81
N ALA A 153 -26.24 -2.20 0.85
CA ALA A 153 -26.70 -0.83 1.05
C ALA A 153 -27.48 -0.35 -0.18
N GLU A 154 -28.42 0.58 -0.02
CA GLU A 154 -29.27 1.06 -1.13
C GLU A 154 -28.47 1.76 -2.25
N GLU A 155 -27.39 2.46 -1.88
CA GLU A 155 -26.52 3.24 -2.77
C GLU A 155 -25.39 2.41 -3.44
N LYS A 156 -25.28 1.12 -3.13
CA LYS A 156 -24.21 0.24 -3.64
C LYS A 156 -24.78 -0.98 -4.36
N GLU A 157 -24.33 -1.18 -5.58
CA GLU A 157 -24.56 -2.36 -6.39
C GLU A 157 -23.27 -3.18 -6.46
N GLU A 158 -23.40 -4.51 -6.55
CA GLU A 158 -22.26 -5.42 -6.74
C GLU A 158 -22.49 -6.25 -8.00
N TRP A 159 -21.54 -6.21 -8.94
CA TRP A 159 -21.53 -7.05 -10.14
C TRP A 159 -20.38 -8.06 -10.05
N VAL A 160 -20.71 -9.35 -10.19
CA VAL A 160 -19.70 -10.42 -10.20
C VAL A 160 -19.56 -11.00 -11.59
N LEU A 161 -18.33 -10.95 -12.10
CA LEU A 161 -17.94 -11.48 -13.41
C LEU A 161 -17.16 -12.78 -13.27
N PHE A 162 -17.51 -13.77 -14.08
CA PHE A 162 -16.83 -15.04 -14.26
C PHE A 162 -16.21 -15.10 -15.66
N THR A 163 -14.93 -15.43 -15.73
CA THR A 163 -14.18 -15.62 -16.98
C THR A 163 -13.46 -16.96 -16.94
N GLY A 164 -13.59 -17.76 -18.01
CA GLY A 164 -12.95 -19.07 -18.11
C GLY A 164 -11.59 -18.99 -18.82
N TRP A 165 -10.62 -19.76 -18.36
CA TRP A 165 -9.24 -19.76 -18.85
C TRP A 165 -8.69 -21.19 -18.89
N ASP A 166 -7.78 -21.45 -19.82
CA ASP A 166 -7.03 -22.71 -19.89
C ASP A 166 -5.92 -22.78 -18.83
N GLY A 167 -5.46 -21.62 -18.34
CA GLY A 167 -4.51 -21.53 -17.24
C GLY A 167 -4.27 -20.11 -16.72
N VAL A 168 -3.61 -20.00 -15.57
CA VAL A 168 -3.28 -18.72 -14.90
C VAL A 168 -2.38 -17.83 -15.77
N ALA A 169 -1.50 -18.43 -16.59
CA ALA A 169 -0.64 -17.71 -17.52
C ALA A 169 -1.43 -16.93 -18.57
N GLN A 170 -2.41 -17.56 -19.21
CA GLN A 170 -3.30 -16.95 -20.23
C GLN A 170 -4.08 -15.75 -19.64
N HIS A 171 -4.57 -15.86 -18.40
CA HIS A 171 -5.17 -14.72 -17.68
C HIS A 171 -4.16 -13.58 -17.48
N GLY A 172 -2.91 -13.91 -17.14
CA GLY A 172 -1.84 -12.91 -17.01
C GLY A 172 -1.45 -12.26 -18.34
N GLU A 173 -1.51 -13.00 -19.45
CA GLU A 173 -1.26 -12.50 -20.80
C GLU A 173 -2.36 -11.55 -21.28
N PHE A 174 -3.63 -11.86 -20.99
CA PHE A 174 -4.74 -10.95 -21.29
C PHE A 174 -4.51 -9.59 -20.63
N GLY A 175 -4.15 -9.55 -19.34
CA GLY A 175 -3.85 -8.30 -18.61
C GLY A 175 -2.69 -7.46 -19.17
N ARG A 176 -1.88 -8.01 -20.10
CA ARG A 176 -0.81 -7.30 -20.83
C ARG A 176 -1.15 -7.03 -22.31
N SER A 177 -2.30 -7.49 -22.78
CA SER A 177 -2.73 -7.37 -24.18
C SER A 177 -3.27 -5.98 -24.52
N ALA A 178 -3.23 -5.61 -25.80
CA ALA A 178 -3.92 -4.41 -26.29
C ALA A 178 -5.44 -4.48 -26.06
N SER A 179 -6.05 -5.67 -26.18
CA SER A 179 -7.47 -5.92 -25.93
C SER A 179 -7.91 -5.57 -24.50
N PHE A 180 -7.00 -5.68 -23.53
CA PHE A 180 -7.28 -5.30 -22.15
C PHE A 180 -7.45 -3.80 -21.94
N GLN A 181 -6.84 -2.95 -22.79
CA GLN A 181 -7.03 -1.49 -22.70
C GLN A 181 -8.47 -1.07 -22.99
N GLU A 182 -9.17 -1.79 -23.87
CA GLU A 182 -10.60 -1.59 -24.10
C GLU A 182 -11.46 -2.18 -22.98
N TYR A 183 -11.09 -3.35 -22.46
CA TYR A 183 -11.74 -3.95 -21.30
C TYR A 183 -11.64 -3.06 -20.03
N VAL A 184 -10.49 -2.42 -19.79
CA VAL A 184 -10.22 -1.58 -18.61
C VAL A 184 -11.14 -0.37 -18.49
N LYS A 185 -11.83 0.06 -19.57
CA LYS A 185 -12.83 1.15 -19.53
C LYS A 185 -13.93 0.91 -18.48
N ILE A 186 -14.21 -0.35 -18.10
CA ILE A 186 -15.16 -0.63 -17.02
C ILE A 186 -14.71 -0.10 -15.65
N LYS A 187 -13.41 0.11 -15.41
CA LYS A 187 -12.87 0.62 -14.13
C LYS A 187 -13.39 2.02 -13.79
N GLU A 188 -13.76 2.83 -14.77
CA GLU A 188 -14.31 4.19 -14.57
C GLU A 188 -15.59 4.21 -13.71
N PHE A 189 -16.29 3.08 -13.61
CA PHE A 189 -17.54 2.92 -12.85
C PHE A 189 -17.36 2.20 -11.51
N VAL A 190 -16.14 1.76 -11.20
CA VAL A 190 -15.84 0.82 -10.12
C VAL A 190 -15.19 1.55 -8.96
N SER A 191 -15.89 1.67 -7.84
CA SER A 191 -15.37 2.32 -6.62
C SER A 191 -14.42 1.42 -5.81
N GLY A 192 -14.35 0.13 -6.16
CA GLY A 192 -13.36 -0.84 -5.68
C GLY A 192 -13.54 -2.19 -6.37
N SER A 193 -12.46 -2.97 -6.51
CA SER A 193 -12.49 -4.29 -7.17
C SER A 193 -11.75 -5.36 -6.37
N GLN A 194 -12.37 -6.51 -6.15
CA GLN A 194 -11.68 -7.73 -5.68
C GLN A 194 -11.54 -8.72 -6.84
N ASN A 195 -10.30 -9.07 -7.20
CA ASN A 195 -9.97 -10.01 -8.28
C ASN A 195 -9.33 -11.27 -7.71
N SER A 196 -9.64 -12.44 -8.29
CA SER A 196 -9.19 -13.72 -7.75
C SER A 196 -9.32 -14.88 -8.75
N ARG A 197 -8.38 -15.85 -8.74
CA ARG A 197 -8.31 -16.93 -9.74
C ARG A 197 -8.51 -18.30 -9.08
N ARG A 198 -9.44 -19.10 -9.60
CA ARG A 198 -9.91 -20.37 -9.01
C ARG A 198 -9.71 -21.55 -9.95
N ARG A 199 -9.56 -22.76 -9.39
CA ARG A 199 -9.49 -24.03 -10.12
C ARG A 199 -10.59 -24.98 -9.65
N SER A 200 -11.27 -25.67 -10.58
CA SER A 200 -12.28 -26.67 -10.22
C SER A 200 -11.67 -27.86 -9.47
N PHE A 201 -12.30 -28.29 -8.38
CA PHE A 201 -11.81 -29.37 -7.51
C PHE A 201 -12.60 -30.68 -7.63
N LEU A 202 -13.83 -30.65 -8.17
CA LEU A 202 -14.67 -31.85 -8.32
C LEU A 202 -15.26 -31.96 -9.74
N PRO A 203 -14.62 -32.74 -10.64
CA PRO A 203 -15.27 -33.22 -11.86
C PRO A 203 -16.27 -34.34 -11.52
N ASN A 204 -17.48 -34.29 -12.11
CA ASN A 204 -18.32 -35.47 -12.18
C ASN A 204 -17.62 -36.54 -13.03
N THR A 205 -17.45 -37.73 -12.44
CA THR A 205 -17.09 -39.03 -13.03
C THR A 205 -15.86 -39.11 -13.96
N ASN A 206 -15.00 -40.10 -13.66
CA ASN A 206 -13.82 -40.56 -14.42
C ASN A 206 -12.53 -39.75 -14.27
N TRP A 207 -11.72 -40.24 -13.32
CA TRP A 207 -10.29 -40.00 -13.15
C TRP A 207 -9.48 -39.90 -14.45
N LYS A 208 -8.89 -38.72 -14.72
CA LYS A 208 -7.69 -38.58 -15.54
C LYS A 208 -6.68 -37.62 -14.90
N ARG A 209 -6.01 -38.10 -13.83
CA ARG A 209 -4.65 -37.65 -13.53
C ARG A 209 -3.75 -38.19 -14.65
N ARG A 210 -3.07 -37.32 -15.41
CA ARG A 210 -2.01 -37.75 -16.32
C ARG A 210 -0.76 -36.87 -16.20
N VAL A 211 -0.08 -37.07 -15.08
CA VAL A 211 1.39 -37.15 -15.07
C VAL A 211 1.73 -38.50 -14.44
N LEU A 212 2.22 -39.41 -15.29
CA LEU A 212 2.87 -40.66 -14.88
C LEU A 212 4.30 -40.26 -14.43
N THR A 213 5.02 -40.95 -13.53
CA THR A 213 5.07 -42.38 -13.20
C THR A 213 5.36 -42.63 -11.71
N SER A 214 5.00 -43.83 -11.22
CA SER A 214 5.55 -44.45 -10.00
C SER A 214 6.11 -45.84 -10.38
N PRO A 215 7.02 -46.44 -9.60
CA PRO A 215 6.61 -47.58 -8.76
C PRO A 215 7.28 -47.58 -7.36
N ALA A 216 6.59 -47.75 -6.23
CA ALA A 216 5.92 -48.95 -5.65
C ALA A 216 6.69 -49.42 -4.36
N PRO A 217 6.23 -50.39 -3.53
CA PRO A 217 5.93 -50.06 -2.11
C PRO A 217 6.57 -50.96 -1.04
N GLY A 218 6.39 -50.62 0.25
CA GLY A 218 6.74 -51.47 1.40
C GLY A 218 5.96 -51.09 2.69
N PRO A 219 5.73 -52.02 3.67
CA PRO A 219 4.54 -51.92 4.51
C PRO A 219 4.75 -51.87 6.05
N SER A 220 3.74 -51.30 6.72
CA SER A 220 3.25 -51.63 8.09
C SER A 220 4.15 -51.40 9.32
N ARG A 221 3.58 -50.78 10.37
CA ARG A 221 3.25 -51.44 11.66
C ARG A 221 2.44 -50.51 12.57
N SER A 222 1.82 -51.09 13.59
CA SER A 222 0.74 -50.52 14.43
C SER A 222 1.01 -50.68 15.92
N PHE A 223 0.06 -50.22 16.76
CA PHE A 223 -0.14 -50.48 18.20
C PHE A 223 0.44 -49.42 19.19
N PRO A 224 -0.02 -49.35 20.48
CA PRO A 224 -1.28 -48.65 20.84
C PRO A 224 -1.21 -47.91 22.21
N CYS A 225 -2.38 -47.46 22.73
CA CYS A 225 -2.69 -47.23 24.16
C CYS A 225 -1.93 -46.10 24.91
N SER A 226 -2.45 -45.49 25.99
CA SER A 226 -3.81 -45.39 26.57
C SER A 226 -3.78 -44.51 27.84
N LEU A 227 -4.89 -43.85 28.19
CA LEU A 227 -5.28 -43.46 29.59
C LEU A 227 -4.36 -42.43 30.32
N SER A 228 -4.77 -41.63 31.32
CA SER A 228 -6.08 -41.27 31.91
C SER A 228 -5.90 -40.05 32.86
N ALA A 229 -6.98 -39.30 33.15
CA ALA A 229 -7.21 -38.48 34.36
C ALA A 229 -6.25 -37.28 34.67
N ALA A 230 -6.64 -36.24 35.42
CA ALA A 230 -7.96 -35.66 35.72
C ALA A 230 -7.79 -34.24 36.34
N LYS A 231 -8.82 -33.39 36.18
CA LYS A 231 -9.23 -32.23 37.02
C LYS A 231 -8.16 -31.34 37.69
N MET A 232 -8.22 -30.04 37.40
CA MET A 232 -8.27 -29.00 38.44
C MET A 232 -9.07 -27.78 37.97
N ASN A 233 -9.65 -27.04 38.92
CA ASN A 233 -10.61 -25.96 38.70
C ASN A 233 -9.96 -24.56 38.75
N SER A 234 -10.77 -23.59 38.29
CA SER A 234 -10.84 -22.18 38.74
C SER A 234 -9.99 -21.11 38.03
N THR A 235 -10.72 -20.21 37.37
CA THR A 235 -10.53 -18.75 37.30
C THR A 235 -9.11 -18.18 37.21
N THR A 236 -8.77 -17.68 36.03
CA THR A 236 -8.57 -16.22 35.83
C THR A 236 -8.64 -15.89 34.33
N ALA A 237 -9.25 -14.75 33.99
CA ALA A 237 -9.24 -14.26 32.61
C ALA A 237 -7.90 -13.55 32.35
N ALA A 238 -7.08 -14.11 31.47
CA ALA A 238 -5.89 -13.47 30.92
C ALA A 238 -5.58 -14.01 29.52
N PHE A 239 -5.61 -13.11 28.54
CA PHE A 239 -4.98 -13.16 27.21
C PHE A 239 -4.42 -14.53 26.75
N ALA A 240 -5.23 -15.29 26.01
CA ALA A 240 -4.72 -16.41 25.21
C ALA A 240 -4.18 -15.90 23.87
N ASN A 241 -3.00 -16.38 23.47
CA ASN A 241 -2.36 -16.02 22.20
C ASN A 241 -3.28 -16.28 20.98
N PRO A 242 -3.25 -15.41 19.95
CA PRO A 242 -3.90 -15.68 18.69
C PRO A 242 -3.19 -16.82 17.93
N ALA A 243 -3.86 -17.41 16.94
CA ALA A 243 -3.34 -18.56 16.22
C ALA A 243 -2.11 -18.17 15.36
N PRO A 244 -1.26 -19.14 14.93
CA PRO A 244 -0.05 -18.81 14.17
C PRO A 244 -0.28 -17.88 12.97
N ALA A 245 -1.41 -18.07 12.26
CA ALA A 245 -1.80 -17.30 11.07
C ALA A 245 -2.07 -15.80 11.32
N ASP A 246 -2.28 -15.38 12.57
CA ASP A 246 -2.56 -13.99 12.95
C ASP A 246 -1.26 -13.21 13.25
N THR A 247 -0.10 -13.75 12.86
CA THR A 247 1.21 -13.11 13.03
C THR A 247 1.77 -12.65 11.69
N TYR A 248 2.47 -11.51 11.69
CA TYR A 248 3.19 -11.00 10.51
C TYR A 248 4.13 -12.06 9.89
N TRP A 249 4.81 -12.86 10.72
CA TRP A 249 5.74 -13.87 10.25
C TRP A 249 5.06 -15.07 9.58
N ALA A 250 3.88 -15.49 10.03
CA ALA A 250 3.11 -16.52 9.30
C ALA A 250 2.58 -15.99 7.96
N GLN A 251 2.17 -14.72 7.89
CA GLN A 251 1.82 -14.07 6.62
C GLN A 251 3.03 -14.01 5.68
N PHE A 252 4.22 -13.71 6.21
CA PHE A 252 5.47 -13.76 5.45
C PHE A 252 5.84 -15.16 4.94
N GLU A 253 5.69 -16.19 5.77
CA GLU A 253 5.89 -17.59 5.37
C GLU A 253 4.91 -18.00 4.26
N GLU A 254 3.62 -17.68 4.39
CA GLU A 254 2.60 -18.04 3.40
C GLU A 254 2.81 -17.30 2.07
N VAL A 255 3.03 -15.98 2.12
CA VAL A 255 3.41 -15.18 0.94
C VAL A 255 4.65 -15.75 0.27
N SER A 256 5.64 -16.18 1.05
CA SER A 256 6.90 -16.72 0.52
C SER A 256 6.79 -18.07 -0.18
N LYS A 257 5.77 -18.88 0.12
CA LYS A 257 5.52 -20.18 -0.54
C LYS A 257 5.11 -20.01 -2.00
N TYR A 258 4.26 -19.03 -2.30
CA TYR A 258 3.69 -18.85 -3.65
C TYR A 258 4.37 -17.76 -4.46
N ASN A 259 4.98 -16.75 -3.82
CA ASN A 259 5.64 -15.63 -4.49
C ASN A 259 7.15 -15.85 -4.64
N VAL A 260 7.55 -17.05 -5.08
CA VAL A 260 8.97 -17.47 -5.16
C VAL A 260 9.83 -16.63 -6.13
N SER A 261 9.20 -15.92 -7.07
CA SER A 261 9.87 -15.00 -8.00
C SER A 261 10.18 -13.63 -7.40
N LEU A 262 9.53 -13.25 -6.30
CA LEU A 262 9.80 -11.98 -5.60
C LEU A 262 11.07 -12.10 -4.76
N ASN A 263 11.78 -10.99 -4.59
CA ASN A 263 12.90 -10.92 -3.66
C ASN A 263 12.42 -10.87 -2.18
N TYR A 264 13.35 -11.00 -1.24
CA TYR A 264 13.03 -11.07 0.20
C TYR A 264 12.26 -9.84 0.71
N PHE A 265 12.65 -8.63 0.29
CA PHE A 265 12.01 -7.39 0.72
C PHE A 265 10.63 -7.19 0.10
N GLU A 266 10.43 -7.61 -1.15
CA GLU A 266 9.11 -7.61 -1.79
C GLU A 266 8.13 -8.56 -1.07
N ARG A 267 8.61 -9.70 -0.56
CA ARG A 267 7.80 -10.62 0.26
C ARG A 267 7.48 -10.04 1.63
N LEU A 268 8.44 -9.41 2.30
CA LEU A 268 8.21 -8.69 3.57
C LEU A 268 7.17 -7.57 3.41
N TRP A 269 7.25 -6.85 2.29
CA TRP A 269 6.32 -5.79 1.93
C TRP A 269 4.91 -6.32 1.65
N LEU A 270 4.78 -7.34 0.80
CA LEU A 270 3.49 -7.96 0.51
C LEU A 270 2.87 -8.55 1.79
N ALA A 271 3.67 -9.22 2.63
CA ALA A 271 3.23 -9.72 3.93
C ALA A 271 2.75 -8.62 4.88
N TRP A 272 3.31 -7.41 4.82
CA TRP A 272 2.86 -6.27 5.63
C TRP A 272 1.44 -5.83 5.22
N TYR A 273 1.20 -5.63 3.94
CA TYR A 273 -0.13 -5.26 3.45
C TYR A 273 -1.17 -6.37 3.70
N THR A 274 -0.80 -7.64 3.51
CA THR A 274 -1.67 -8.79 3.84
C THR A 274 -1.96 -8.88 5.34
N TYR A 275 -0.95 -8.72 6.20
CA TYR A 275 -1.11 -8.76 7.66
C TYR A 275 -2.01 -7.63 8.18
N MET A 276 -1.84 -6.42 7.65
CA MET A 276 -2.63 -5.26 8.04
C MET A 276 -4.06 -5.30 7.49
N ASN A 277 -4.29 -6.03 6.39
CA ASN A 277 -5.59 -6.22 5.72
C ASN A 277 -6.39 -4.92 5.46
N ASN A 278 -5.67 -3.80 5.34
CA ASN A 278 -6.21 -2.46 5.15
C ASN A 278 -5.08 -1.54 4.67
N ASP A 279 -5.10 -1.17 3.39
CA ASP A 279 -4.02 -0.42 2.75
C ASP A 279 -3.81 0.98 3.35
N VAL A 280 -4.87 1.62 3.86
CA VAL A 280 -4.81 2.92 4.54
C VAL A 280 -4.03 2.79 5.85
N LEU A 281 -4.34 1.78 6.66
CA LEU A 281 -3.62 1.53 7.92
C LEU A 281 -2.18 1.07 7.66
N ALA A 282 -2.00 0.14 6.71
CA ALA A 282 -0.69 -0.37 6.31
C ALA A 282 0.25 0.76 5.86
N THR A 283 -0.27 1.68 5.04
CA THR A 283 0.48 2.82 4.54
C THR A 283 0.65 3.90 5.60
N GLY A 284 -0.40 4.28 6.33
CA GLY A 284 -0.36 5.35 7.32
C GLY A 284 0.64 5.06 8.44
N ILE A 285 0.57 3.85 9.01
CA ILE A 285 1.49 3.41 10.07
C ILE A 285 2.92 3.35 9.54
N MET A 286 3.16 2.69 8.40
CA MET A 286 4.52 2.54 7.86
C MET A 286 5.13 3.89 7.47
N SER A 287 4.36 4.81 6.90
CA SER A 287 4.83 6.15 6.50
C SER A 287 5.21 6.98 7.73
N PHE A 288 4.36 7.00 8.76
CA PHE A 288 4.62 7.77 9.98
C PHE A 288 5.79 7.20 10.79
N VAL A 289 5.83 5.87 11.01
CA VAL A 289 6.95 5.21 11.71
C VAL A 289 8.26 5.39 10.95
N MET A 290 8.24 5.37 9.61
CA MET A 290 9.42 5.63 8.79
C MET A 290 9.91 7.08 8.96
N HIS A 291 9.02 8.07 8.87
CA HIS A 291 9.37 9.48 9.06
C HIS A 291 9.95 9.73 10.45
N GLU A 292 9.27 9.31 11.52
CA GLU A 292 9.73 9.44 12.91
C GLU A 292 11.11 8.80 13.14
N ALA A 293 11.27 7.54 12.72
CA ALA A 293 12.53 6.80 12.90
C ALA A 293 13.69 7.44 12.11
N VAL A 294 13.41 7.99 10.93
CA VAL A 294 14.41 8.65 10.08
C VAL A 294 14.75 10.04 10.60
N TYR A 295 13.77 10.87 11.00
CA TYR A 295 13.99 12.22 11.46
C TYR A 295 14.81 12.25 12.77
N PHE A 296 14.31 11.57 13.80
CA PHE A 296 15.01 11.51 15.09
C PHE A 296 16.30 10.70 14.97
N GLY A 297 16.30 9.58 14.22
CA GLY A 297 17.50 8.78 13.98
C GLY A 297 18.62 9.54 13.25
N ARG A 298 18.30 10.31 12.21
CA ARG A 298 19.28 11.15 11.48
C ARG A 298 19.77 12.33 12.30
N SER A 299 18.97 12.79 13.26
CA SER A 299 19.34 13.85 14.21
C SER A 299 20.34 13.40 15.28
N LEU A 300 20.33 12.12 15.71
CA LEU A 300 21.21 11.60 16.77
C LEU A 300 22.72 11.85 16.51
N PRO A 301 23.30 11.60 15.33
CA PRO A 301 24.69 11.95 15.03
C PRO A 301 25.04 13.41 15.33
N TRP A 302 24.15 14.35 15.03
CA TRP A 302 24.37 15.77 15.24
C TRP A 302 24.39 16.14 16.73
N ILE A 303 23.52 15.51 17.53
CA ILE A 303 23.53 15.63 19.00
C ILE A 303 24.86 15.12 19.59
N PHE A 304 25.37 13.99 19.11
CA PHE A 304 26.67 13.47 19.56
C PHE A 304 27.84 14.37 19.13
N ILE A 305 27.78 14.98 17.94
CA ILE A 305 28.79 15.92 17.45
C ILE A 305 28.79 17.19 18.33
N ASP A 306 27.63 17.79 18.64
CA ASP A 306 27.52 18.95 19.54
C ASP A 306 28.03 18.65 20.98
N ALA A 307 28.00 17.39 21.42
CA ALA A 307 28.49 16.97 22.73
C ALA A 307 30.01 16.74 22.80
N ILE A 308 30.73 16.70 21.67
CA ILE A 308 32.15 16.32 21.59
C ILE A 308 33.00 17.52 21.13
N PRO A 309 33.77 18.18 22.03
CA PRO A 309 34.48 19.43 21.73
C PRO A 309 35.47 19.40 20.56
N PHE A 310 35.93 18.21 20.14
CA PHE A 310 36.78 18.03 18.95
C PHE A 310 36.12 18.56 17.66
N PHE A 311 34.79 18.51 17.56
CA PHE A 311 34.07 18.95 16.37
C PHE A 311 33.79 20.46 16.34
N ASN A 312 33.98 21.19 17.44
CA ASN A 312 33.72 22.64 17.50
C ASN A 312 34.50 23.45 16.45
N LYS A 313 35.65 22.94 15.99
CA LYS A 313 36.44 23.52 14.88
C LYS A 313 35.74 23.50 13.51
N TYR A 314 34.66 22.75 13.38
CA TYR A 314 33.80 22.66 12.20
C TYR A 314 32.43 23.33 12.42
N LYS A 315 32.14 23.88 13.62
CA LYS A 315 30.87 24.58 13.89
C LYS A 315 30.92 25.94 13.16
N ILE A 316 29.89 26.22 12.35
CA ILE A 316 29.84 27.44 11.53
C ILE A 316 29.78 28.69 12.44
N GLN A 317 28.81 28.71 13.34
CA GLN A 317 28.70 29.73 14.39
C GLN A 317 29.33 29.23 15.69
N ALA A 318 30.67 29.22 15.75
CA ALA A 318 31.46 28.64 16.86
C ALA A 318 31.12 29.10 18.29
N ALA A 319 30.47 30.26 18.45
CA ALA A 319 30.02 30.78 19.76
C ALA A 319 28.63 30.27 20.19
N LYS A 320 27.93 29.49 19.35
CA LYS A 320 26.55 29.01 19.58
C LYS A 320 26.51 27.48 19.45
N ILE A 321 26.65 26.80 20.59
CA ILE A 321 26.46 25.35 20.71
C ILE A 321 25.15 25.14 21.47
N PRO A 322 24.18 24.38 20.93
CA PRO A 322 22.89 24.18 21.58
C PRO A 322 23.03 23.36 22.86
N THR A 323 22.38 23.80 23.94
CA THR A 323 22.35 23.06 25.20
C THR A 323 21.42 21.86 25.11
N ALA A 324 21.66 20.82 25.92
CA ALA A 324 20.76 19.66 26.03
C ALA A 324 19.31 20.04 26.38
N LYS A 325 19.12 21.16 27.11
CA LYS A 325 17.79 21.70 27.41
C LYS A 325 17.10 22.23 26.15
N GLU A 326 17.79 23.02 25.34
CA GLU A 326 17.25 23.56 24.08
C GLU A 326 16.94 22.43 23.09
N GLN A 327 17.84 21.44 22.96
CA GLN A 327 17.60 20.26 22.13
C GLN A 327 16.36 19.48 22.59
N TRP A 328 16.18 19.25 23.89
CA TRP A 328 14.98 18.59 24.43
C TRP A 328 13.70 19.39 24.20
N GLN A 329 13.74 20.71 24.41
CA GLN A 329 12.58 21.59 24.17
C GLN A 329 12.20 21.62 22.67
N CYS A 330 13.19 21.66 21.79
CA CYS A 330 13.00 21.55 20.34
C CYS A 330 12.38 20.20 19.97
N ALA A 331 12.99 19.09 20.39
CA ALA A 331 12.51 17.74 20.10
C ALA A 331 11.07 17.49 20.59
N ALA A 332 10.71 17.97 21.80
CA ALA A 332 9.37 17.82 22.34
C ALA A 332 8.30 18.60 21.55
N LEU A 333 8.64 19.80 21.06
CA LEU A 333 7.73 20.63 20.25
C LEU A 333 7.61 20.11 18.81
N VAL A 334 8.72 19.62 18.23
CA VAL A 334 8.73 18.95 16.92
C VAL A 334 7.87 17.67 16.97
N LEU A 335 8.09 16.80 17.96
CA LEU A 335 7.28 15.59 18.16
C LEU A 335 5.78 15.92 18.34
N LEU A 336 5.45 16.97 19.09
CA LEU A 336 4.07 17.43 19.21
C LEU A 336 3.49 17.89 17.85
N SER A 337 4.28 18.62 17.05
CA SER A 337 3.89 19.02 15.69
C SER A 337 3.66 17.81 14.78
N HIS A 338 4.55 16.81 14.82
CA HIS A 338 4.43 15.60 14.01
C HIS A 338 3.13 14.85 14.32
N PHE A 339 2.79 14.66 15.60
CA PHE A 339 1.54 14.00 16.00
C PHE A 339 0.27 14.82 15.74
N THR A 340 0.34 16.17 15.74
CA THR A 340 -0.85 17.04 15.64
C THR A 340 -1.09 17.63 14.24
N VAL A 341 -0.06 17.69 13.40
CA VAL A 341 -0.08 18.33 12.08
C VAL A 341 0.29 17.32 10.98
N GLU A 342 1.42 16.63 11.13
CA GLU A 342 1.95 15.76 10.06
C GLU A 342 1.25 14.41 10.01
N LEU A 343 0.95 13.80 11.15
CA LEU A 343 0.21 12.52 11.22
C LEU A 343 -1.14 12.60 10.49
N PRO A 344 -2.00 13.63 10.67
CA PRO A 344 -3.17 13.84 9.82
C PRO A 344 -2.86 13.93 8.33
N GLN A 345 -1.81 14.66 7.94
CA GLN A 345 -1.40 14.81 6.53
C GLN A 345 -0.92 13.47 5.93
N ILE A 346 -0.16 12.69 6.69
CA ILE A 346 0.33 11.35 6.33
C ILE A 346 -0.83 10.33 6.26
N TRP A 347 -1.85 10.46 7.12
CA TRP A 347 -3.02 9.59 7.07
C TRP A 347 -3.90 9.87 5.83
N LEU A 348 -4.05 11.14 5.47
CA LEU A 348 -4.78 11.57 4.27
C LEU A 348 -3.98 11.34 2.97
N PHE A 349 -2.67 11.13 3.04
CA PHE A 349 -1.83 10.85 1.88
C PHE A 349 -2.27 9.60 1.12
N HIS A 350 -2.59 8.49 1.79
CA HIS A 350 -2.85 7.23 1.08
C HIS A 350 -4.12 7.28 0.18
N PRO A 351 -5.30 7.72 0.65
CA PRO A 351 -6.46 7.89 -0.23
C PRO A 351 -6.21 8.86 -1.39
N MET A 352 -5.50 9.97 -1.14
CA MET A 352 -5.13 10.93 -2.18
C MET A 352 -4.20 10.29 -3.22
N ALA A 353 -3.20 9.53 -2.78
CA ALA A 353 -2.24 8.90 -3.66
C ALA A 353 -2.87 7.78 -4.50
N GLN A 354 -3.75 6.96 -3.92
CA GLN A 354 -4.55 5.99 -4.67
C GLN A 354 -5.42 6.67 -5.73
N PHE A 355 -6.09 7.78 -5.40
CA PHE A 355 -6.88 8.57 -6.37
C PHE A 355 -6.04 9.05 -7.57
N PHE A 356 -4.79 9.46 -7.33
CA PHE A 356 -3.88 9.85 -8.41
C PHE A 356 -3.17 8.70 -9.13
N GLY A 357 -3.29 7.46 -8.64
CA GLY A 357 -2.76 6.24 -9.27
C GLY A 357 -1.42 5.75 -8.73
N LEU A 358 -1.07 6.07 -7.48
CA LEU A 358 0.15 5.56 -6.83
C LEU A 358 0.07 4.04 -6.63
N GLU A 359 1.10 3.32 -7.08
CA GLU A 359 1.20 1.87 -6.91
C GLU A 359 1.81 1.51 -5.54
N THR A 360 1.21 0.50 -4.88
CA THR A 360 1.73 -0.14 -3.65
C THR A 360 2.13 -1.60 -3.87
N SER A 361 1.90 -2.13 -5.08
CA SER A 361 2.06 -3.53 -5.45
C SER A 361 3.47 -3.87 -5.92
N VAL A 362 3.96 -5.02 -5.47
CA VAL A 362 5.21 -5.66 -5.94
C VAL A 362 5.05 -6.22 -7.38
N PRO A 363 6.14 -6.35 -8.17
CA PRO A 363 7.55 -6.09 -7.83
C PRO A 363 7.90 -4.61 -7.72
N PHE A 364 9.00 -4.30 -7.04
CA PHE A 364 9.46 -2.94 -6.85
C PHE A 364 10.01 -2.32 -8.16
N PRO A 365 9.92 -0.99 -8.32
CA PRO A 365 10.55 -0.29 -9.44
C PRO A 365 12.08 -0.47 -9.43
N SER A 366 12.70 -0.48 -10.62
CA SER A 366 14.16 -0.58 -10.72
C SER A 366 14.87 0.60 -10.03
N PRO A 367 16.09 0.42 -9.49
CA PRO A 367 16.85 1.50 -8.86
C PRO A 367 17.06 2.71 -9.76
N LEU A 368 17.28 2.49 -11.07
CA LEU A 368 17.41 3.58 -12.05
C LEU A 368 16.10 4.38 -12.19
N LYS A 369 14.94 3.69 -12.17
CA LYS A 369 13.63 4.36 -12.20
C LYS A 369 13.42 5.23 -10.97
N MET A 370 13.69 4.68 -9.78
CA MET A 370 13.60 5.46 -8.55
C MET A 370 14.55 6.67 -8.58
N ALA A 371 15.79 6.48 -9.01
CA ALA A 371 16.81 7.53 -9.04
C ALA A 371 16.43 8.73 -9.93
N TYR A 372 15.93 8.51 -11.15
CA TYR A 372 15.53 9.64 -12.00
C TYR A 372 14.26 10.34 -11.48
N GLN A 373 13.30 9.59 -10.92
CA GLN A 373 12.09 10.16 -10.32
C GLN A 373 12.44 11.03 -9.11
N ILE A 374 13.29 10.54 -8.22
CA ILE A 374 13.82 11.29 -7.07
C ILE A 374 14.59 12.55 -7.50
N ALA A 375 15.40 12.48 -8.57
CA ALA A 375 16.09 13.64 -9.11
C ALA A 375 15.12 14.72 -9.62
N ILE A 376 14.01 14.33 -10.26
CA ILE A 376 12.94 15.24 -10.66
C ILE A 376 12.27 15.85 -9.41
N PHE A 377 11.98 15.05 -8.37
CA PHE A 377 11.33 15.52 -7.15
C PHE A 377 12.19 16.53 -6.39
N PHE A 378 13.51 16.32 -6.33
CA PHE A 378 14.46 17.31 -5.80
C PHE A 378 14.35 18.67 -6.53
N VAL A 379 14.25 18.70 -7.86
CA VAL A 379 14.12 19.95 -8.63
C VAL A 379 12.77 20.63 -8.39
N LEU A 380 11.69 19.86 -8.36
CA LEU A 380 10.33 20.39 -8.18
C LEU A 380 10.11 20.91 -6.74
N GLU A 381 10.56 20.16 -5.73
CA GLU A 381 10.44 20.58 -4.32
C GLU A 381 11.36 21.76 -4.02
N ASP A 382 12.61 21.78 -4.49
CA ASP A 382 13.51 22.94 -4.30
C ASP A 382 12.93 24.22 -4.93
N THR A 383 12.23 24.08 -6.06
CA THR A 383 11.48 25.18 -6.68
C THR A 383 10.31 25.63 -5.82
N TRP A 384 9.46 24.72 -5.35
CA TRP A 384 8.36 25.05 -4.43
C TRP A 384 8.88 25.73 -3.16
N HIS A 385 9.89 25.14 -2.54
CA HIS A 385 10.52 25.60 -1.33
C HIS A 385 11.08 27.02 -1.52
N TYR A 386 11.93 27.26 -2.53
CA TYR A 386 12.51 28.58 -2.76
C TYR A 386 11.45 29.68 -2.85
N TRP A 387 10.39 29.47 -3.65
CA TRP A 387 9.36 30.49 -3.85
C TRP A 387 8.47 30.70 -2.62
N THR A 388 8.08 29.64 -1.93
CA THR A 388 7.27 29.73 -0.69
C THR A 388 8.07 30.32 0.45
N HIS A 389 9.29 29.84 0.68
CA HIS A 389 10.21 30.36 1.69
C HIS A 389 10.55 31.85 1.45
N ARG A 390 10.91 32.23 0.22
CA ARG A 390 11.14 33.64 -0.13
C ARG A 390 9.88 34.49 0.07
N ALA A 391 8.69 33.99 -0.28
CA ALA A 391 7.43 34.69 0.01
C ALA A 391 7.23 34.88 1.52
N MET A 392 7.54 33.87 2.34
CA MET A 392 7.47 33.96 3.79
C MET A 392 8.40 35.02 4.39
N HIS A 393 9.54 35.33 3.76
CA HIS A 393 10.35 36.50 4.14
C HIS A 393 9.85 37.84 3.59
N VAL A 394 9.43 37.87 2.33
CA VAL A 394 9.08 39.12 1.64
C VAL A 394 7.78 39.73 2.17
N PHE A 395 6.80 38.91 2.56
CA PHE A 395 5.51 39.38 3.05
C PHE A 395 5.51 39.45 4.59
N PRO A 396 5.43 40.66 5.21
CA PRO A 396 5.56 40.80 6.67
C PRO A 396 4.53 40.03 7.50
N PHE A 397 3.34 39.78 6.94
CA PHE A 397 2.30 38.95 7.57
C PHE A 397 2.73 37.48 7.65
N LEU A 398 3.30 36.92 6.58
CA LEU A 398 3.77 35.54 6.57
C LEU A 398 4.98 35.40 7.50
N TYR A 399 5.95 36.32 7.41
CA TYR A 399 7.12 36.30 8.29
C TYR A 399 6.72 36.31 9.76
N LYS A 400 5.91 37.30 10.19
CA LYS A 400 5.59 37.51 11.61
C LYS A 400 4.81 36.35 12.23
N ASN A 401 3.88 35.74 11.48
CA ASN A 401 2.89 34.81 12.04
C ASN A 401 3.14 33.34 11.70
N ILE A 402 3.95 33.05 10.68
CA ILE A 402 4.25 31.69 10.20
C ILE A 402 5.74 31.42 10.40
N HIS A 403 6.60 32.10 9.65
CA HIS A 403 8.00 31.68 9.47
C HIS A 403 8.98 32.16 10.56
N LYS A 404 8.62 33.17 11.36
CA LYS A 404 9.47 33.63 12.47
C LYS A 404 9.76 32.53 13.52
N ILE A 405 8.92 31.50 13.62
CA ILE A 405 9.13 30.37 14.53
C ILE A 405 10.30 29.49 14.07
N HIS A 406 10.43 29.22 12.76
CA HIS A 406 11.59 28.55 12.17
C HIS A 406 12.91 29.26 12.52
N HIS A 407 12.88 30.59 12.46
CA HIS A 407 13.98 31.46 12.83
C HIS A 407 14.24 31.64 14.34
N HIS A 408 13.64 30.83 15.21
CA HIS A 408 13.92 30.88 16.65
C HIS A 408 15.40 30.62 16.96
N TYR A 409 16.02 29.67 16.25
CA TYR A 409 17.44 29.32 16.40
C TYR A 409 18.27 29.99 15.30
N SER A 410 18.86 31.15 15.61
CA SER A 410 19.77 31.88 14.69
C SER A 410 21.08 31.15 14.36
N ALA A 411 21.39 30.08 15.09
CA ALA A 411 22.30 29.03 14.66
C ALA A 411 21.53 27.71 14.77
N PRO A 412 21.15 27.08 13.64
CA PRO A 412 20.36 25.86 13.68
C PRO A 412 21.20 24.67 14.15
N PHE A 413 20.50 23.61 14.52
CA PHE A 413 21.03 22.27 14.79
C PHE A 413 20.05 21.24 14.22
N GLY A 414 20.48 20.00 13.97
CA GLY A 414 19.71 19.05 13.15
C GLY A 414 18.24 18.84 13.57
N LEU A 415 17.95 18.79 14.89
CA LEU A 415 16.59 18.67 15.44
C LEU A 415 15.67 19.88 15.14
N ALA A 416 16.21 21.02 14.73
CA ALA A 416 15.46 22.23 14.42
C ALA A 416 14.96 22.27 12.97
N ALA A 417 15.28 21.27 12.13
CA ALA A 417 14.90 21.24 10.72
C ALA A 417 13.39 21.30 10.47
N GLU A 418 12.59 20.63 11.30
CA GLU A 418 11.12 20.66 11.28
C GLU A 418 10.54 21.48 12.46
N TYR A 419 11.37 22.28 13.16
CA TYR A 419 10.91 23.24 14.18
C TYR A 419 10.31 24.47 13.50
N ALA A 420 9.02 24.41 13.19
CA ALA A 420 8.31 25.43 12.42
C ALA A 420 6.90 25.69 12.97
N SER A 421 6.18 26.67 12.40
CA SER A 421 4.77 26.86 12.73
C SER A 421 3.89 25.76 12.08
N PRO A 422 2.71 25.42 12.64
CA PRO A 422 1.82 24.42 12.04
C PRO A 422 1.44 24.70 10.58
N ILE A 423 1.29 25.98 10.20
CA ILE A 423 0.96 26.37 8.82
C ILE A 423 2.17 26.16 7.90
N GLU A 424 3.37 26.42 8.40
CA GLU A 424 4.61 26.23 7.65
C GLU A 424 4.88 24.74 7.39
N VAL A 425 4.72 23.90 8.41
CA VAL A 425 4.79 22.44 8.31
C VAL A 425 3.84 21.92 7.21
N LEU A 426 2.60 22.41 7.16
CA LEU A 426 1.65 22.07 6.09
C LEU A 426 2.10 22.55 4.70
N VAL A 427 2.66 23.76 4.59
CA VAL A 427 3.12 24.32 3.30
C VAL A 427 4.38 23.60 2.78
N LEU A 428 5.31 23.23 3.66
CA LEU A 428 6.51 22.48 3.31
C LEU A 428 6.16 21.01 2.99
N GLY A 429 5.31 20.39 3.80
CA GLY A 429 4.77 19.05 3.55
C GLY A 429 4.02 18.94 2.22
N LEU A 430 3.22 19.95 1.86
CA LEU A 430 2.58 20.06 0.55
C LEU A 430 3.61 20.14 -0.60
N GLY A 431 4.76 20.77 -0.40
CA GLY A 431 5.86 20.77 -1.38
C GLY A 431 6.47 19.39 -1.59
N THR A 432 6.85 18.75 -0.47
CA THR A 432 7.49 17.43 -0.42
C THR A 432 6.60 16.32 -0.99
N VAL A 433 5.31 16.33 -0.68
CA VAL A 433 4.36 15.28 -1.13
C VAL A 433 3.65 15.67 -2.43
N GLY A 434 3.35 16.95 -2.63
CA GLY A 434 2.63 17.44 -3.81
C GLY A 434 3.44 17.33 -5.10
N SER A 435 4.77 17.51 -5.04
CA SER A 435 5.62 17.40 -6.25
C SER A 435 5.62 15.98 -6.85
N PRO A 436 5.82 14.90 -6.08
CA PRO A 436 5.59 13.54 -6.57
C PRO A 436 4.14 13.21 -6.93
N ILE A 437 3.14 13.72 -6.18
CA ILE A 437 1.73 13.47 -6.49
C ILE A 437 1.32 14.11 -7.83
N LEU A 438 1.83 15.31 -8.14
CA LEU A 438 1.64 15.95 -9.45
C LEU A 438 2.29 15.12 -10.57
N TYR A 439 3.52 14.63 -10.35
CA TYR A 439 4.17 13.69 -11.28
C TYR A 439 3.33 12.43 -11.50
N CYS A 440 2.80 11.82 -10.43
CA CYS A 440 1.93 10.65 -10.50
C CYS A 440 0.61 10.94 -11.23
N ALA A 441 0.00 12.10 -10.98
CA ALA A 441 -1.24 12.52 -11.62
C ALA A 441 -1.10 12.62 -13.15
N ILE A 442 0.07 13.08 -13.63
CA ILE A 442 0.39 13.25 -15.05
C ILE A 442 0.83 11.92 -15.70
N THR A 443 1.72 11.17 -15.04
CA THR A 443 2.40 10.01 -15.65
C THR A 443 1.71 8.68 -15.37
N LYS A 444 0.93 8.58 -14.28
CA LYS A 444 0.40 7.33 -13.71
C LYS A 444 1.48 6.28 -13.43
N ASP A 445 2.71 6.74 -13.17
CA ASP A 445 3.90 5.87 -13.09
C ASP A 445 4.75 6.13 -11.82
N LEU A 446 4.15 6.01 -10.63
CA LEU A 446 4.86 6.19 -9.37
C LEU A 446 4.50 5.12 -8.34
N HIS A 447 5.52 4.46 -7.79
CA HIS A 447 5.38 3.47 -6.74
C HIS A 447 5.75 4.08 -5.37
N ILE A 448 5.03 3.68 -4.32
CA ILE A 448 5.20 4.22 -2.96
C ILE A 448 6.61 3.99 -2.37
N LEU A 449 7.32 2.94 -2.76
CA LEU A 449 8.73 2.77 -2.36
C LEU A 449 9.60 3.95 -2.85
N THR A 450 9.35 4.48 -4.05
CA THR A 450 10.03 5.68 -4.55
C THR A 450 9.69 6.89 -3.67
N MET A 451 8.43 7.01 -3.20
CA MET A 451 8.02 8.05 -2.24
C MET A 451 8.79 7.94 -0.93
N TYR A 452 8.97 6.74 -0.39
CA TYR A 452 9.71 6.57 0.86
C TYR A 452 11.19 6.90 0.69
N VAL A 453 11.86 6.43 -0.38
CA VAL A 453 13.26 6.78 -0.63
C VAL A 453 13.43 8.28 -0.90
N TRP A 454 12.46 8.92 -1.57
CA TRP A 454 12.39 10.38 -1.72
C TRP A 454 12.28 11.10 -0.36
N ILE A 455 11.33 10.73 0.49
CA ILE A 455 11.13 11.34 1.81
C ILE A 455 12.37 11.16 2.68
N VAL A 456 12.99 9.97 2.69
CA VAL A 456 14.25 9.73 3.41
C VAL A 456 15.35 10.67 2.92
N ALA A 457 15.54 10.79 1.59
CA ALA A 457 16.54 11.69 1.03
C ALA A 457 16.26 13.16 1.36
N ARG A 458 14.98 13.56 1.38
CA ARG A 458 14.52 14.92 1.73
C ARG A 458 14.77 15.25 3.21
N LEU A 459 14.49 14.32 4.12
CA LEU A 459 14.74 14.45 5.56
C LEU A 459 16.24 14.54 5.85
N PHE A 460 17.05 13.68 5.22
CA PHE A 460 18.51 13.76 5.30
C PHE A 460 19.02 15.13 4.84
N GLN A 461 18.52 15.65 3.72
CA GLN A 461 18.89 16.98 3.24
C GLN A 461 18.51 18.08 4.24
N ALA A 462 17.28 18.08 4.75
CA ALA A 462 16.79 19.09 5.68
C ALA A 462 17.64 19.14 6.96
N ILE A 463 17.83 17.98 7.60
CA ILE A 463 18.57 17.87 8.87
C ILE A 463 20.04 18.24 8.68
N ASP A 464 20.64 17.91 7.54
CA ASP A 464 22.05 18.20 7.28
C ASP A 464 22.28 19.68 6.96
N ALA A 465 21.35 20.33 6.25
CA ALA A 465 21.35 21.79 6.06
C ALA A 465 21.17 22.55 7.39
N HIS A 466 20.45 21.98 8.35
CA HIS A 466 20.26 22.56 9.69
C HIS A 466 21.35 22.19 10.69
N SER A 467 22.32 21.34 10.34
CA SER A 467 23.30 20.80 11.32
C SER A 467 24.16 21.87 12.02
N GLY A 468 24.41 23.02 11.37
CA GLY A 468 25.34 24.05 11.86
C GLY A 468 26.82 23.65 11.79
N TYR A 469 27.16 22.61 11.02
CA TYR A 469 28.51 22.08 10.86
C TYR A 469 28.97 22.09 9.40
N GLU A 470 30.21 22.52 9.18
CA GLU A 470 30.85 22.51 7.87
C GLU A 470 32.12 21.65 7.90
N PHE A 471 32.01 20.45 7.33
CA PHE A 471 33.09 19.47 7.27
C PHE A 471 33.81 19.46 5.91
N PRO A 472 35.09 19.06 5.84
CA PRO A 472 35.82 18.89 4.58
C PRO A 472 35.19 17.88 3.58
N TRP A 473 34.19 17.12 4.01
CA TRP A 473 33.43 16.15 3.21
C TRP A 473 31.93 16.50 3.08
N SER A 474 31.51 17.71 3.44
CA SER A 474 30.15 18.19 3.16
C SER A 474 29.86 18.15 1.66
N LEU A 475 28.64 17.79 1.28
CA LEU A 475 28.30 17.50 -0.12
C LEU A 475 28.56 18.68 -1.07
N HIS A 476 28.47 19.92 -0.59
CA HIS A 476 28.72 21.12 -1.39
C HIS A 476 30.17 21.23 -1.91
N HIS A 477 31.14 20.58 -1.27
CA HIS A 477 32.52 20.51 -1.76
C HIS A 477 32.67 19.61 -3.01
N PHE A 478 31.76 18.66 -3.21
CA PHE A 478 31.75 17.76 -4.37
C PHE A 478 30.71 18.18 -5.43
N LEU A 479 29.61 18.79 -4.99
CA LEU A 479 28.55 19.35 -5.83
C LEU A 479 28.41 20.85 -5.51
N PRO A 480 29.16 21.76 -6.17
CA PRO A 480 29.24 23.18 -5.79
C PRO A 480 27.92 23.96 -5.85
N PHE A 481 26.91 23.44 -6.54
CA PHE A 481 25.56 24.00 -6.61
C PHE A 481 24.63 23.50 -5.49
N TRP A 482 25.07 22.58 -4.63
CA TRP A 482 24.31 22.11 -3.46
C TRP A 482 24.30 23.16 -2.35
N ALA A 483 23.12 23.43 -1.80
CA ALA A 483 22.95 24.25 -0.60
C ALA A 483 23.25 23.37 0.62
N GLY A 484 24.43 23.59 1.23
CA GLY A 484 24.87 22.90 2.43
C GLY A 484 24.48 23.64 3.71
N ALA A 485 25.01 23.15 4.84
CA ALA A 485 24.85 23.83 6.12
C ALA A 485 25.38 25.27 6.09
N ASP A 486 26.48 25.56 5.38
CA ASP A 486 26.99 26.92 5.18
C ASP A 486 25.95 27.90 4.61
N HIS A 487 25.13 27.44 3.65
CA HIS A 487 24.14 28.27 2.96
C HIS A 487 22.96 28.58 3.88
N HIS A 488 22.47 27.57 4.60
CA HIS A 488 21.29 27.68 5.46
C HIS A 488 21.60 28.24 6.86
N ASP A 489 22.79 28.01 7.40
CA ASP A 489 23.26 28.66 8.62
C ASP A 489 23.44 30.17 8.40
N THR A 490 24.01 30.58 7.24
CA THR A 490 24.07 31.99 6.82
C THR A 490 22.67 32.62 6.70
N HIS A 491 21.68 31.85 6.25
CA HIS A 491 20.27 32.27 6.19
C HIS A 491 19.72 32.56 7.60
N HIS A 492 19.89 31.63 8.54
CA HIS A 492 19.46 31.77 9.94
C HIS A 492 20.22 32.85 10.72
N GLU A 493 21.50 33.10 10.40
CA GLU A 493 22.29 34.19 10.99
C GLU A 493 21.68 35.57 10.63
N ARG A 494 21.24 35.72 9.38
CA ARG A 494 20.97 37.03 8.76
C ARG A 494 19.50 37.35 8.54
N PHE A 495 18.64 36.34 8.54
CA PHE A 495 17.20 36.46 8.26
C PHE A 495 16.87 37.05 6.87
N ILE A 496 17.82 36.98 5.92
CA ILE A 496 17.67 37.53 4.56
C ILE A 496 18.58 36.80 3.55
N GLY A 497 18.03 36.50 2.37
CA GLY A 497 18.71 35.80 1.29
C GLY A 497 18.95 34.31 1.58
N ASN A 498 19.58 33.57 0.67
CA ASN A 498 19.85 32.13 0.82
C ASN A 498 18.57 31.28 1.03
N TYR A 499 17.53 31.52 0.23
CA TYR A 499 16.20 30.91 0.40
C TYR A 499 16.06 29.49 -0.18
N ALA A 500 17.01 29.03 -1.00
CA ALA A 500 16.93 27.71 -1.61
C ALA A 500 17.28 26.60 -0.60
N SER A 501 16.59 25.46 -0.69
CA SER A 501 16.78 24.37 0.27
C SER A 501 17.88 23.41 -0.16
N SER A 502 17.78 22.86 -1.38
CA SER A 502 18.72 21.83 -1.88
C SER A 502 19.74 22.40 -2.86
N PHE A 503 19.37 23.38 -3.68
CA PHE A 503 20.23 23.87 -4.77
C PHE A 503 20.35 25.40 -4.81
N ARG A 504 21.58 25.91 -4.79
CA ARG A 504 21.88 27.35 -4.80
C ARG A 504 21.46 28.08 -6.08
N TRP A 505 20.97 27.39 -7.11
CA TRP A 505 20.68 27.99 -8.41
C TRP A 505 19.64 29.11 -8.34
N TRP A 506 18.62 29.00 -7.47
CA TRP A 506 17.56 30.01 -7.41
C TRP A 506 18.09 31.30 -6.76
N ASP A 507 18.88 31.16 -5.69
CA ASP A 507 19.56 32.28 -5.06
C ASP A 507 20.59 32.95 -5.97
N TYR A 508 21.31 32.16 -6.77
CA TYR A 508 22.27 32.67 -7.74
C TYR A 508 21.58 33.42 -8.89
N VAL A 509 20.58 32.81 -9.53
CA VAL A 509 19.88 33.36 -10.70
C VAL A 509 19.11 34.63 -10.34
N LEU A 510 18.49 34.67 -9.16
CA LEU A 510 17.68 35.80 -8.71
C LEU A 510 18.44 36.82 -7.85
N ASP A 511 19.77 36.64 -7.72
CA ASP A 511 20.66 37.45 -6.88
C ASP A 511 20.09 37.61 -5.45
N THR A 512 19.68 36.51 -4.82
CA THR A 512 19.23 36.46 -3.41
C THR A 512 20.23 35.80 -2.46
N GLU A 513 21.42 35.38 -2.90
CA GLU A 513 22.50 34.99 -1.98
C GLU A 513 22.90 36.15 -1.03
N SER A 514 23.05 35.86 0.25
CA SER A 514 23.64 36.75 1.26
C SER A 514 25.06 36.28 1.63
N GLY A 515 25.59 36.73 2.78
CA GLY A 515 26.97 36.48 3.19
C GLY A 515 28.01 37.46 2.62
N PRO A 516 29.26 37.41 3.12
CA PRO A 516 30.32 38.35 2.72
C PRO A 516 30.69 38.24 1.23
N GLU A 517 30.78 37.03 0.71
CA GLU A 517 31.13 36.79 -0.69
C GLU A 517 30.05 37.28 -1.66
N ALA A 518 28.76 37.12 -1.34
CA ALA A 518 27.69 37.70 -2.18
C ALA A 518 27.74 39.24 -2.17
N ALA A 519 27.98 39.86 -1.01
CA ALA A 519 28.16 41.31 -0.90
C ALA A 519 29.35 41.81 -1.74
N LYS A 520 30.48 41.09 -1.70
CA LYS A 520 31.67 41.35 -2.52
C LYS A 520 31.37 41.19 -4.02
N ARG A 521 30.77 40.08 -4.46
CA ARG A 521 30.34 39.86 -5.85
C ARG A 521 29.40 40.97 -6.35
N ARG A 522 28.47 41.46 -5.52
CA ARG A 522 27.58 42.59 -5.87
C ARG A 522 28.35 43.91 -5.98
N ARG A 523 29.30 44.18 -5.07
CA ARG A 523 30.18 45.37 -5.11
C ARG A 523 31.05 45.39 -6.37
N GLU A 524 31.69 44.27 -6.69
CA GLU A 524 32.53 44.13 -7.89
C GLU A 524 31.71 44.30 -9.17
N ARG A 525 30.53 43.68 -9.28
CA ARG A 525 29.59 43.89 -10.41
C ARG A 525 29.16 45.36 -10.55
N ARG A 526 28.91 46.07 -9.44
CA ARG A 526 28.59 47.52 -9.46
C ARG A 526 29.77 48.36 -9.96
N LEU A 527 30.99 48.10 -9.46
CA LEU A 527 32.21 48.79 -9.90
C LEU A 527 32.53 48.54 -11.38
N ALA A 528 32.35 47.30 -11.85
CA ALA A 528 32.55 46.94 -13.26
C ALA A 528 31.51 47.61 -14.19
N LYS A 529 30.24 47.76 -13.75
CA LYS A 529 29.24 48.54 -14.49
C LYS A 529 29.59 50.03 -14.52
N ALA A 530 30.02 50.62 -13.41
CA ALA A 530 30.44 52.03 -13.37
C ALA A 530 31.62 52.30 -14.32
N LYS A 531 32.64 51.44 -14.34
CA LYS A 531 33.78 51.52 -15.27
C LYS A 531 33.45 51.31 -16.75
N LYS A 532 32.26 50.81 -17.09
CA LYS A 532 31.77 50.67 -18.47
C LYS A 532 30.82 51.80 -18.89
N ALA A 533 30.44 52.66 -17.96
CA ALA A 533 29.61 53.84 -18.19
C ALA A 533 30.43 55.15 -18.13
N GLN A 534 31.73 55.02 -17.85
CA GLN A 534 32.79 56.00 -18.07
C GLN A 534 33.54 55.63 -19.36
#